data_AF-A0AAU3WQJ2-F1
#
_entry.id   AF-A0AAU3WQJ2-F1
#
_cell.length_a   1.000
_cell.length_b   1.000
_cell.length_c   1.000
_cell.angle_alpha   90.00
_cell.angle_beta   90.00
_cell.angle_gamma   90.00
#
_symmetry.space_group_name_H-M   'P 1'
#
loop_
_entity.id
_entity.type
_entity.pdbx_description
1 polymer ?
#
loop_
_entity_poly.entity_id
_entity_poly.type
_entity_poly.pdbx_seq_one_letter_code
_entity_poly.pdbx_strand_id
1 'polypeptide(L)'
;MSLVELIAQADERGLATSGLGCLDRCVPLLGVGGPGDPEEDVLRPLWASLAEDGADWGARLVAARDELSGAAGKGEAAELVRRMLGAAPERAVAVAWREWADACSVAALQVHRMLDVTEDRAAGVSARREGRTEGMSPLVAAELRRQTQILELLAGGGAGGLRQALVVSTEGRRVLRAAVSRRARGRG
;
A
#
# COMPACT_ATOMS: atom_id res chain seq x y z
N MET A 1 -18.85 4.55 -6.15
CA MET A 1 -17.72 5.29 -6.72
C MET A 1 -16.64 4.30 -7.11
N SER A 2 -15.95 4.57 -8.21
CA SER A 2 -14.71 3.87 -8.55
C SER A 2 -13.58 4.31 -7.63
N LEU A 3 -12.50 3.53 -7.57
CA LEU A 3 -11.33 3.88 -6.78
C LEU A 3 -10.65 5.16 -7.32
N VAL A 4 -10.68 5.37 -8.63
CA VAL A 4 -10.18 6.61 -9.27
C VAL A 4 -10.96 7.82 -8.79
N GLU A 5 -12.29 7.72 -8.71
CA GLU A 5 -13.15 8.80 -8.22
C GLU A 5 -12.88 9.10 -6.74
N LEU A 6 -12.69 8.07 -5.91
CA LEU A 6 -12.36 8.24 -4.49
C LEU A 6 -11.02 8.94 -4.30
N ILE A 7 -9.98 8.57 -5.06
CA ILE A 7 -8.67 9.24 -5.01
C ILE A 7 -8.77 10.69 -5.51
N ALA A 8 -9.56 10.96 -6.55
CA ALA A 8 -9.74 12.31 -7.06
C ALA A 8 -10.39 13.26 -6.03
N GLN A 9 -11.32 12.75 -5.21
CA GLN A 9 -12.08 13.51 -4.22
C GLN A 9 -11.41 13.59 -2.84
N ALA A 10 -10.41 12.75 -2.57
CA ALA A 10 -9.74 12.71 -1.28
C ALA A 10 -8.98 14.01 -0.95
N ASP A 11 -9.02 14.39 0.33
CA ASP A 11 -8.19 15.45 0.88
C ASP A 11 -6.74 14.98 1.08
N GLU A 12 -5.84 15.88 1.50
CA GLU A 12 -4.42 15.57 1.67
C GLU A 12 -4.17 14.41 2.65
N ARG A 13 -4.94 14.37 3.75
CA ARG A 13 -4.86 13.28 4.75
C ARG A 13 -5.32 11.95 4.16
N GLY A 14 -6.41 11.95 3.40
CA GLY A 14 -6.94 10.83 2.65
C GLY A 14 -5.91 10.25 1.69
N LEU A 15 -5.29 11.13 0.90
CA LEU A 15 -4.27 10.77 -0.08
C LEU A 15 -3.02 10.19 0.59
N ALA A 16 -2.47 10.87 1.60
CA ALA A 16 -1.28 10.42 2.32
C ALA A 16 -1.51 9.07 3.02
N THR A 17 -2.67 8.89 3.65
CA THR A 17 -3.03 7.64 4.32
C THR A 17 -3.25 6.50 3.33
N SER A 18 -3.89 6.76 2.18
CA SER A 18 -4.11 5.76 1.14
C SER A 18 -2.79 5.28 0.51
N GLY A 19 -1.89 6.21 0.18
CA GLY A 19 -0.55 5.90 -0.31
C GLY A 19 0.27 5.10 0.70
N LEU A 20 0.30 5.54 1.97
CA LEU A 20 1.01 4.85 3.04
C LEU A 20 0.43 3.44 3.29
N GLY A 21 -0.90 3.29 3.27
CA GLY A 21 -1.55 1.99 3.41
C GLY A 21 -1.17 1.02 2.30
N CYS A 22 -1.13 1.48 1.06
CA CYS A 22 -0.66 0.66 -0.06
C CYS A 22 0.80 0.23 0.13
N LEU A 23 1.68 1.16 0.52
CA LEU A 23 3.08 0.87 0.80
C LEU A 23 3.24 -0.15 1.94
N ASP A 24 2.59 0.09 3.08
CA ASP A 24 2.63 -0.74 4.29
C ASP A 24 2.28 -2.20 4.01
N ARG A 25 1.24 -2.44 3.22
CA ARG A 25 0.84 -3.79 2.82
C ARG A 25 1.93 -4.50 2.02
N CYS A 26 2.72 -3.78 1.24
CA CYS A 26 3.72 -4.32 0.33
C CYS A 26 5.15 -4.39 0.91
N VAL A 27 5.46 -3.71 2.03
CA VAL A 27 6.77 -3.76 2.71
C VAL A 27 7.34 -5.17 2.89
N PRO A 28 6.56 -6.23 3.21
CA PRO A 28 7.13 -7.58 3.39
C PRO A 28 7.90 -8.12 2.18
N LEU A 29 7.68 -7.58 0.97
CA LEU A 29 8.43 -7.97 -0.23
C LEU A 29 9.88 -7.49 -0.24
N LEU A 30 10.21 -6.51 0.60
CA LEU A 30 11.58 -6.05 0.78
C LEU A 30 12.40 -7.02 1.64
N GLY A 31 11.81 -8.10 2.16
CA GLY A 31 12.51 -9.09 2.97
C GLY A 31 12.66 -8.69 4.44
N VAL A 32 11.93 -7.66 4.88
CA VAL A 32 11.78 -7.26 6.28
C VAL A 32 10.67 -8.06 6.95
N GLY A 33 10.93 -8.60 8.14
CA GLY A 33 9.97 -9.40 8.90
C GLY A 33 9.88 -10.86 8.44
N GLY A 34 11.02 -11.52 8.21
CA GLY A 34 11.11 -12.96 7.96
C GLY A 34 10.72 -13.80 9.19
N PRO A 35 10.66 -15.14 9.07
CA PRO A 35 10.34 -16.00 10.20
C PRO A 35 11.38 -15.83 11.32
N GLY A 36 10.95 -15.27 12.46
CA GLY A 36 11.82 -15.02 13.62
C GLY A 36 12.30 -13.57 13.77
N ASP A 37 12.07 -12.71 12.78
CA ASP A 37 12.31 -11.27 12.92
C ASP A 37 11.14 -10.64 13.69
N PRO A 38 11.40 -9.75 14.67
CA PRO A 38 10.32 -8.98 15.29
C PRO A 38 9.51 -8.25 14.21
N GLU A 39 8.23 -8.00 14.47
CA GLU A 39 7.41 -7.12 13.64
C GLU A 39 8.02 -5.70 13.69
N GLU A 40 9.08 -5.45 12.92
CA GLU A 40 9.60 -4.12 12.72
C GLU A 40 8.57 -3.38 11.86
N ASP A 41 7.67 -2.70 12.56
CA ASP A 41 6.70 -1.77 12.00
C ASP A 41 7.47 -0.49 11.60
N VAL A 42 8.42 -0.62 10.67
CA VAL A 42 9.30 0.44 10.15
C VAL A 42 8.50 1.67 9.66
N LEU A 43 7.25 1.46 9.25
CA LEU A 43 6.35 2.54 8.82
C LEU A 43 5.47 3.08 9.95
N ARG A 44 5.51 2.52 11.16
CA ARG A 44 4.72 3.00 12.31
C ARG A 44 4.96 4.47 12.63
N PRO A 45 6.20 5.00 12.58
CA PRO A 45 6.43 6.43 12.78
C PRO A 45 5.69 7.30 11.75
N LEU A 46 5.54 6.83 10.51
CA LEU A 46 4.78 7.52 9.47
C LEU A 46 3.28 7.50 9.76
N TRP A 47 2.73 6.37 10.22
CA TRP A 47 1.34 6.31 10.67
C TRP A 47 1.07 7.23 11.85
N ALA A 48 2.00 7.31 12.81
CA ALA A 48 1.91 8.26 13.92
C ALA A 48 1.96 9.72 13.42
N SER A 49 2.80 10.02 12.42
CA SER A 49 2.89 11.36 11.83
C SER A 49 1.56 11.79 11.23
N LEU A 50 0.89 10.92 10.49
CA LEU A 50 -0.45 11.20 9.94
C LEU A 50 -1.54 11.34 11.02
N ALA A 51 -1.35 10.73 12.19
CA ALA A 51 -2.25 10.92 13.34
C ALA A 51 -2.05 12.29 14.00
N GLU A 52 -0.85 12.83 13.90
CA GLU A 52 -0.37 14.12 14.41
C GLU A 52 -0.34 15.18 13.29
N ASP A 53 -1.30 15.12 12.35
CA ASP A 53 -1.48 16.06 11.25
C ASP A 53 -0.21 16.33 10.40
N GLY A 54 0.60 15.28 10.21
CA GLY A 54 1.82 15.30 9.40
C GLY A 54 3.07 15.75 10.15
N ALA A 55 3.03 15.84 11.48
CA ALA A 55 4.19 16.20 12.30
C ALA A 55 5.41 15.32 11.99
N ASP A 56 6.54 15.96 11.70
CA ASP A 56 7.83 15.34 11.36
C ASP A 56 7.80 14.34 10.18
N TRP A 57 6.77 14.39 9.31
CA TRP A 57 6.60 13.43 8.21
C TRP A 57 7.87 13.22 7.40
N GLY A 58 8.49 14.31 6.91
CA GLY A 58 9.68 14.23 6.06
C GLY A 58 10.88 13.56 6.76
N ALA A 59 11.12 13.90 8.03
CA ALA A 59 12.20 13.29 8.80
C ALA A 59 11.95 11.80 9.06
N ARG A 60 10.71 11.43 9.42
CA ARG A 60 10.32 10.02 9.62
C ARG A 60 10.37 9.22 8.29
N LEU A 61 10.09 9.87 7.16
CA LEU A 61 10.19 9.25 5.84
C LEU A 61 11.65 8.98 5.44
N VAL A 62 12.55 9.93 5.70
CA VAL A 62 13.99 9.73 5.49
C VAL A 62 14.49 8.55 6.33
N ALA A 63 14.14 8.51 7.62
CA ALA A 63 14.52 7.39 8.48
C ALA A 63 14.01 6.03 7.96
N ALA A 64 12.74 5.96 7.54
CA ALA A 64 12.18 4.73 6.96
C ALA A 64 12.86 4.32 5.64
N ARG A 65 13.29 5.29 4.82
CA ARG A 65 14.07 5.02 3.60
C ARG A 65 15.43 4.45 3.91
N ASP A 66 16.13 5.02 4.89
CA ASP A 66 17.45 4.56 5.29
C ASP A 66 17.39 3.13 5.83
N GLU A 67 16.41 2.84 6.70
CA GLU A 67 16.21 1.50 7.24
C GLU A 67 15.88 0.46 6.15
N LEU A 68 15.04 0.82 5.17
CA LEU A 68 14.64 -0.07 4.09
C LEU A 68 15.64 -0.12 2.91
N SER A 69 16.67 0.73 2.92
CA SER A 69 17.68 0.77 1.84
C SER A 69 18.49 -0.53 1.75
N GLY A 70 18.80 -1.14 2.89
CA GLY A 70 19.55 -2.40 2.99
C GLY A 70 18.72 -3.66 2.82
N ALA A 71 17.40 -3.54 2.65
CA ALA A 71 16.49 -4.68 2.64
C ALA A 71 16.76 -5.61 1.42
N ALA A 72 16.79 -6.93 1.65
CA ALA A 72 17.28 -7.92 0.68
C ALA A 72 16.26 -8.39 -0.38
N GLY A 73 15.05 -7.82 -0.40
CA GLY A 73 13.97 -8.21 -1.30
C GLY A 73 14.34 -8.08 -2.78
N LYS A 74 14.05 -9.13 -3.58
CA LYS A 74 14.45 -9.23 -4.99
C LYS A 74 13.24 -9.37 -5.92
N GLY A 75 13.44 -9.01 -7.18
CA GLY A 75 12.48 -9.17 -8.26
C GLY A 75 11.55 -7.96 -8.44
N GLU A 76 10.80 -8.00 -9.53
CA GLU A 76 9.99 -6.88 -10.03
C GLU A 76 9.00 -6.35 -8.98
N ALA A 77 8.38 -7.23 -8.18
CA ALA A 77 7.47 -6.84 -7.12
C ALA A 77 8.18 -6.03 -6.01
N ALA A 78 9.39 -6.42 -5.61
CA ALA A 78 10.17 -5.68 -4.62
C ALA A 78 10.62 -4.31 -5.16
N GLU A 79 10.99 -4.23 -6.45
CA GLU A 79 11.35 -2.98 -7.10
C GLU A 79 10.17 -1.99 -7.18
N LEU A 80 8.95 -2.47 -7.40
CA LEU A 80 7.74 -1.64 -7.31
C LEU A 80 7.60 -1.01 -5.92
N VAL A 81 7.84 -1.77 -4.85
CA VAL A 81 7.76 -1.27 -3.47
C VAL A 81 8.84 -0.22 -3.18
N ARG A 82 10.08 -0.45 -3.66
CA ARG A 82 11.14 0.57 -3.55
C ARG A 82 10.79 1.85 -4.29
N ARG A 83 10.18 1.76 -5.47
CA ARG A 83 9.68 2.94 -6.21
C ARG A 83 8.59 3.67 -5.44
N MET A 84 7.63 2.96 -4.84
CA MET A 84 6.60 3.55 -3.98
C MET A 84 7.22 4.35 -2.82
N LEU A 85 8.19 3.76 -2.11
CA LEU A 85 8.88 4.40 -0.98
C LEU A 85 9.73 5.60 -1.44
N GLY A 86 10.46 5.46 -2.54
CA GLY A 86 11.31 6.51 -3.11
C GLY A 86 10.51 7.70 -3.65
N ALA A 87 9.30 7.47 -4.15
CA ALA A 87 8.43 8.52 -4.68
C ALA A 87 7.59 9.25 -3.61
N ALA A 88 7.59 8.79 -2.36
CA ALA A 88 6.84 9.44 -1.29
C ALA A 88 7.29 10.90 -1.12
N PRO A 89 6.36 11.87 -1.08
CA PRO A 89 6.75 13.27 -0.98
C PRO A 89 7.24 13.58 0.44
N GLU A 90 8.37 14.26 0.58
CA GLU A 90 8.89 14.67 1.90
C GLU A 90 8.14 15.87 2.50
N ARG A 91 7.45 16.64 1.64
CA ARG A 91 6.67 17.82 2.03
C ARG A 91 5.21 17.58 1.71
N ALA A 92 4.34 18.05 2.59
CA ALA A 92 2.90 17.97 2.40
C ALA A 92 2.45 18.95 1.31
N VAL A 93 2.38 18.47 0.07
CA VAL A 93 1.91 19.23 -1.09
C VAL A 93 0.81 18.42 -1.76
N ALA A 94 -0.41 18.98 -1.84
CA ALA A 94 -1.60 18.31 -2.39
C ALA A 94 -1.36 17.56 -3.71
N VAL A 95 -0.68 18.18 -4.68
CA VAL A 95 -0.42 17.56 -5.98
C VAL A 95 0.49 16.34 -5.85
N ALA A 96 1.57 16.47 -5.05
CA ALA A 96 2.52 15.38 -4.84
C ALA A 96 1.88 14.21 -4.08
N TRP A 97 1.00 14.50 -3.13
CA TRP A 97 0.22 13.46 -2.45
C TRP A 97 -0.71 12.71 -3.39
N ARG A 98 -1.37 13.42 -4.31
CA ARG A 98 -2.28 12.79 -5.28
C ARG A 98 -1.52 11.89 -6.25
N GLU A 99 -0.43 12.38 -6.81
CA GLU A 99 0.41 11.61 -7.73
C GLU A 99 0.99 10.37 -7.04
N TRP A 100 1.47 10.52 -5.81
CA TRP A 100 2.00 9.40 -5.04
C TRP A 100 0.93 8.38 -4.68
N ALA A 101 -0.25 8.81 -4.20
CA ALA A 101 -1.35 7.91 -3.88
C ALA A 101 -1.86 7.14 -5.10
N ASP A 102 -1.96 7.80 -6.27
CA ASP A 102 -2.34 7.16 -7.53
C ASP A 102 -1.32 6.09 -7.95
N ALA A 103 -0.02 6.45 -7.95
CA ALA A 103 1.06 5.53 -8.29
C ALA A 103 1.13 4.34 -7.31
N CYS A 104 0.98 4.58 -6.01
CA CYS A 104 0.93 3.54 -4.99
C CYS A 104 -0.26 2.60 -5.16
N SER A 105 -1.44 3.14 -5.50
CA SER A 105 -2.65 2.35 -5.78
C SER A 105 -2.42 1.37 -6.93
N VAL A 106 -1.86 1.85 -8.04
CA VAL A 106 -1.52 1.03 -9.21
C VAL A 106 -0.46 -0.01 -8.89
N ALA A 107 0.64 0.42 -8.25
CA ALA A 107 1.76 -0.46 -7.91
C ALA A 107 1.33 -1.59 -6.97
N ALA A 108 0.52 -1.30 -5.95
CA ALA A 108 0.01 -2.32 -5.04
C ALA A 108 -0.87 -3.34 -5.76
N LEU A 109 -1.78 -2.92 -6.63
CA LEU A 109 -2.59 -3.86 -7.43
C LEU A 109 -1.73 -4.73 -8.36
N GLN A 110 -0.71 -4.13 -8.98
CA GLN A 110 0.22 -4.86 -9.85
C GLN A 110 1.05 -5.89 -9.06
N VAL A 111 1.53 -5.52 -7.87
CA VAL A 111 2.20 -6.44 -6.94
C VAL A 111 1.30 -7.63 -6.59
N HIS A 112 0.04 -7.38 -6.24
CA HIS A 112 -0.91 -8.43 -5.89
C HIS A 112 -1.19 -9.34 -7.10
N ARG A 113 -1.27 -8.78 -8.31
CA ARG A 113 -1.41 -9.55 -9.56
C ARG A 113 -0.21 -10.46 -9.82
N MET A 114 1.02 -9.99 -9.61
CA MET A 114 2.24 -10.80 -9.79
C MET A 114 2.35 -11.99 -8.81
N LEU A 115 1.74 -11.85 -7.63
CA LEU A 115 1.77 -12.86 -6.58
C LEU A 115 0.62 -13.86 -6.66
N ASP A 116 -0.43 -13.54 -7.42
CA ASP A 116 -1.54 -14.45 -7.63
C ASP A 116 -1.09 -15.69 -8.40
N VAL A 117 -1.77 -16.80 -8.12
CA VAL A 117 -1.56 -18.10 -8.76
C VAL A 117 -2.58 -18.30 -9.89
N THR A 118 -3.72 -17.59 -9.82
CA THR A 118 -4.75 -17.60 -10.85
C THR A 118 -4.45 -16.56 -11.93
N GLU A 119 -4.61 -16.92 -13.20
CA GLU A 119 -4.47 -15.95 -14.30
C GLU A 119 -5.53 -14.86 -14.17
N ASP A 120 -5.11 -13.61 -13.95
CA ASP A 120 -5.96 -12.44 -14.10
C ASP A 120 -6.17 -12.19 -15.60
N ARG A 121 -7.29 -12.69 -16.13
CA ARG A 121 -7.63 -12.61 -17.55
C ARG A 121 -8.22 -11.25 -17.92
N ALA A 122 -7.71 -10.74 -19.05
CA ALA A 122 -8.25 -9.68 -19.90
C ALA A 122 -8.11 -8.20 -19.51
N ALA A 123 -8.18 -7.78 -18.24
CA ALA A 123 -8.17 -6.34 -17.90
C ALA A 123 -6.97 -5.91 -17.03
N GLY A 124 -6.25 -4.87 -17.45
CA GLY A 124 -5.14 -4.29 -16.68
C GLY A 124 -5.60 -3.62 -15.38
N VAL A 125 -4.68 -3.44 -14.42
CA VAL A 125 -5.01 -2.90 -13.08
C VAL A 125 -5.71 -1.53 -13.14
N SER A 126 -5.40 -0.68 -14.12
CA SER A 126 -6.09 0.61 -14.33
C SER A 126 -7.58 0.44 -14.60
N ALA A 127 -7.96 -0.53 -15.43
CA ALA A 127 -9.36 -0.85 -15.71
C ALA A 127 -10.12 -1.30 -14.45
N ARG A 128 -9.44 -2.02 -13.55
CA ARG A 128 -10.03 -2.47 -12.28
C ARG A 128 -10.34 -1.29 -11.37
N ARG A 129 -9.43 -0.31 -11.30
CA ARG A 129 -9.60 0.93 -10.52
C ARG A 129 -10.78 1.78 -11.03
N GLU A 130 -11.04 1.73 -12.34
CA GLU A 130 -12.19 2.38 -13.00
C GLU A 130 -13.52 1.63 -12.78
N GLY A 131 -13.51 0.44 -12.16
CA GLY A 131 -14.71 -0.32 -11.82
C GLY A 131 -14.97 -1.56 -12.67
N ARG A 132 -14.13 -1.88 -13.67
CA ARG A 132 -14.22 -3.13 -14.45
C ARG A 132 -13.69 -4.32 -13.64
N THR A 133 -14.50 -4.84 -12.73
CA THR A 133 -14.09 -5.81 -11.68
C THR A 133 -14.31 -7.28 -12.07
N GLU A 134 -14.85 -7.55 -13.27
CA GLU A 134 -15.20 -8.89 -13.72
C GLU A 134 -13.96 -9.79 -13.91
N GLY A 135 -13.95 -10.96 -13.27
CA GLY A 135 -12.86 -11.93 -13.45
C GLY A 135 -11.54 -11.54 -12.78
N MET A 136 -11.53 -10.60 -11.82
CA MET A 136 -10.35 -10.36 -10.99
C MET A 136 -9.98 -11.61 -10.21
N SER A 137 -8.68 -11.83 -10.09
CA SER A 137 -8.16 -12.83 -9.16
C SER A 137 -8.47 -12.45 -7.70
N PRO A 138 -8.58 -13.42 -6.78
CA PRO A 138 -8.98 -13.14 -5.40
C PRO A 138 -8.04 -12.15 -4.67
N LEU A 139 -6.74 -12.19 -4.95
CA LEU A 139 -5.76 -11.32 -4.30
C LEU A 139 -5.88 -9.87 -4.79
N VAL A 140 -6.09 -9.66 -6.09
CA VAL A 140 -6.33 -8.34 -6.69
C VAL A 140 -7.67 -7.77 -6.22
N ALA A 141 -8.72 -8.59 -6.20
CA ALA A 141 -10.04 -8.18 -5.73
C ALA A 141 -10.02 -7.76 -4.26
N ALA A 142 -9.28 -8.49 -3.43
CA ALA A 142 -9.06 -8.15 -2.02
C ALA A 142 -8.33 -6.79 -1.87
N GLU A 143 -7.27 -6.56 -2.62
CA GLU A 143 -6.52 -5.30 -2.55
C GLU A 143 -7.36 -4.10 -2.99
N LEU A 144 -8.10 -4.22 -4.10
CA LEU A 144 -9.01 -3.17 -4.58
C LEU A 144 -10.03 -2.78 -3.52
N ARG A 145 -10.62 -3.77 -2.83
CA ARG A 145 -11.57 -3.52 -1.73
C ARG A 145 -10.93 -2.78 -0.56
N ARG A 146 -9.68 -3.08 -0.20
CA ARG A 146 -8.97 -2.38 0.90
C ARG A 146 -8.69 -0.94 0.56
N GLN A 147 -8.22 -0.67 -0.65
CA GLN A 147 -7.96 0.70 -1.10
C GLN A 147 -9.25 1.55 -1.08
N THR A 148 -10.34 0.97 -1.60
CA THR A 148 -11.67 1.59 -1.58
C THR A 148 -12.12 1.86 -0.13
N GLN A 149 -12.07 0.82 0.72
CA GLN A 149 -12.47 0.91 2.12
C GLN A 149 -11.69 1.99 2.88
N ILE A 150 -10.36 2.06 2.72
CA ILE A 150 -9.54 3.08 3.40
C ILE A 150 -9.98 4.49 3.03
N LEU A 151 -10.24 4.77 1.75
CA LEU A 151 -10.68 6.10 1.32
C LEU A 151 -12.09 6.43 1.83
N GLU A 152 -13.01 5.45 1.83
CA GLU A 152 -14.36 5.62 2.38
C GLU A 152 -14.33 5.90 3.90
N LEU A 153 -13.46 5.21 4.64
CA LEU A 153 -13.27 5.45 6.07
C LEU A 153 -12.76 6.85 6.37
N LEU A 154 -11.93 7.41 5.49
CA LEU A 154 -11.35 8.74 5.66
C LEU A 154 -12.30 9.85 5.22
N ALA A 155 -13.15 9.60 4.23
CA ALA A 155 -14.21 10.52 3.81
C ALA A 155 -15.24 10.80 4.93
N GLY A 156 -15.42 9.86 5.87
CA GLY A 156 -16.30 10.02 7.04
C GLY A 156 -15.82 11.04 8.08
N GLY A 157 -14.58 11.53 7.99
CA GLY A 157 -13.99 12.52 8.89
C GLY A 157 -13.55 11.98 10.25
N GLY A 158 -12.44 12.51 10.77
CA GLY A 158 -11.98 12.30 12.16
C GLY A 158 -10.92 11.22 12.39
N ALA A 159 -10.33 11.23 13.59
CA ALA A 159 -9.22 10.34 13.97
C ALA A 159 -9.58 8.84 14.00
N GLY A 160 -10.88 8.50 14.02
CA GLY A 160 -11.36 7.12 13.94
C GLY A 160 -11.04 6.44 12.61
N GLY A 161 -11.13 7.19 11.50
CA GLY A 161 -10.87 6.68 10.15
C GLY A 161 -9.41 6.24 9.98
N LEU A 162 -8.45 7.01 10.50
CA LEU A 162 -7.02 6.66 10.43
C LEU A 162 -6.70 5.37 11.20
N ARG A 163 -7.25 5.20 12.42
CA ARG A 163 -7.03 3.96 13.19
C ARG A 163 -7.59 2.74 12.45
N GLN A 164 -8.77 2.87 11.85
CA GLN A 164 -9.37 1.79 11.06
C GLN A 164 -8.58 1.51 9.77
N ALA A 165 -8.05 2.54 9.11
CA ALA A 165 -7.18 2.38 7.94
C ALA A 165 -5.88 1.63 8.27
N LEU A 166 -5.28 1.89 9.44
CA LEU A 166 -4.13 1.14 9.93
C LEU A 166 -4.49 -0.34 10.17
N VAL A 167 -5.64 -0.64 10.79
CA VAL A 167 -6.11 -2.03 10.98
C VAL A 167 -6.26 -2.74 9.63
N VAL A 168 -6.93 -2.12 8.66
CA VAL A 168 -7.09 -2.66 7.30
C VAL A 168 -5.74 -2.93 6.63
N SER A 169 -4.76 -2.02 6.82
CA SER A 169 -3.41 -2.17 6.26
C SER A 169 -2.63 -3.30 6.93
N THR A 170 -2.69 -3.44 8.25
CA THR A 170 -2.09 -4.54 8.99
C THR A 170 -2.65 -5.90 8.55
N GLU A 171 -3.97 -6.02 8.40
CA GLU A 171 -4.60 -7.25 7.90
C GLU A 171 -4.19 -7.55 6.45
N GLY A 172 -4.14 -6.53 5.59
CA GLY A 172 -3.64 -6.69 4.22
C GLY A 172 -2.18 -7.15 4.15
N ARG A 173 -1.32 -6.60 5.02
CA ARG A 173 0.08 -6.99 5.16
C ARG A 173 0.23 -8.47 5.56
N ARG A 174 -0.59 -8.96 6.50
CA ARG A 174 -0.65 -10.38 6.89
C ARG A 174 -1.06 -11.27 5.71
N VAL A 175 -2.06 -10.85 4.93
CA VAL A 175 -2.51 -11.58 3.74
C VAL A 175 -1.41 -11.66 2.67
N LEU A 176 -0.71 -10.56 2.39
CA LEU A 176 0.36 -10.53 1.40
C LEU A 176 1.52 -11.45 1.79
N ARG A 177 1.94 -11.42 3.07
CA ARG A 177 2.95 -12.37 3.60
C ARG A 177 2.54 -13.82 3.36
N ALA A 178 1.29 -14.16 3.66
CA ALA A 178 0.78 -15.50 3.44
C ALA A 178 0.77 -15.89 1.94
N ALA A 179 0.47 -14.94 1.04
CA ALA A 179 0.54 -15.17 -0.41
C ALA A 179 1.98 -15.41 -0.89
N VAL A 180 2.95 -14.61 -0.42
CA VAL A 180 4.38 -14.80 -0.72
C VAL A 180 4.87 -16.17 -0.24
N SER A 181 4.54 -16.55 1.00
CA SER A 181 4.89 -17.87 1.56
C SER A 181 4.29 -19.03 0.76
N ARG A 182 3.02 -18.94 0.34
CA ARG A 182 2.38 -19.96 -0.51
C ARG A 182 3.07 -20.07 -1.86
N ARG A 183 3.39 -18.94 -2.51
CA ARG A 183 4.08 -18.91 -3.80
C ARG A 183 5.48 -19.50 -3.73
N ALA A 184 6.22 -19.25 -2.65
CA ALA A 184 7.53 -19.86 -2.43
C ALA A 184 7.45 -21.39 -2.32
N ARG A 185 6.45 -21.91 -1.57
CA ARG A 185 6.22 -23.35 -1.43
C ARG A 185 5.71 -24.04 -2.70
N GLY A 186 4.94 -23.36 -3.54
CA GLY A 186 4.47 -23.92 -4.82
C GLY A 186 5.52 -23.94 -5.93
N ARG A 187 6.70 -23.34 -5.70
CA ARG A 187 7.83 -23.30 -6.65
C ARG A 187 8.98 -24.24 -6.26
N GLY A 188 8.94 -24.83 -5.07
CA GLY A 188 9.88 -25.85 -4.60
C GLY A 188 9.28 -27.23 -4.72
#